data_AF-A0A951P4K5-F1
#
_entry.id   AF-A0A951P4K5-F1
#
_cell.length_a   1.000
_cell.length_b   1.000
_cell.length_c   1.000
_cell.angle_alpha   90.00
_cell.angle_beta   90.00
_cell.angle_gamma   90.00
#
_symmetry.space_group_name_H-M   'P 1'
#
loop_
_entity.id
_entity.type
_entity.pdbx_description
1 polymer ?
#
loop_
_entity_poly.entity_id
_entity_poly.type
_entity_poly.pdbx_seq_one_letter_code
_entity_poly.pdbx_strand_id
1 'polypeptide(L)'
;MINSSLEAERLRLQQLEDTIRASGRVALAKCWLTESHETKNFKTYTYIRLVTEKENGKTTSPSLGRPGSSRHREWQAAIARREALNEIALQAAMLQELMRRQENKQGLIDKALQLGSIESSTRQQRSEGDVCDRDTTPDI
;
A
#
# COMPACT_ATOMS: atom_id res chain seq x y z
N MET A 1 -0.75 -14.64 -15.61
CA MET A 1 -1.84 -13.64 -15.65
C MET A 1 -2.00 -12.83 -14.36
N ILE A 2 -1.60 -13.31 -13.17
CA ILE A 2 -1.84 -12.61 -11.88
C ILE A 2 -1.03 -11.30 -11.70
N ASN A 3 0.15 -11.16 -12.30
CA ASN A 3 0.92 -9.90 -12.21
C ASN A 3 0.16 -8.72 -12.84
N SER A 4 -0.55 -8.95 -13.95
CA SER A 4 -1.30 -7.90 -14.65
C SER A 4 -2.45 -7.31 -13.81
N SER A 5 -3.08 -8.09 -12.94
CA SER A 5 -4.16 -7.59 -12.07
C SER A 5 -3.62 -6.77 -10.91
N LEU A 6 -2.45 -7.12 -10.35
CA LEU A 6 -1.83 -6.35 -9.28
C LEU A 6 -1.28 -5.02 -9.80
N GLU A 7 -0.70 -5.01 -10.99
CA GLU A 7 -0.26 -3.78 -11.66
C GLU A 7 -1.44 -2.86 -12.01
N ALA A 8 -2.55 -3.42 -12.48
CA ALA A 8 -3.77 -2.66 -12.75
C ALA A 8 -4.34 -2.02 -11.47
N GLU A 9 -4.36 -2.74 -10.35
CA GLU A 9 -4.83 -2.19 -9.07
C GLU A 9 -3.90 -1.09 -8.55
N ARG A 10 -2.59 -1.25 -8.73
CA ARG A 10 -1.62 -0.20 -8.38
C ARG A 10 -1.89 1.07 -9.18
N LEU A 11 -2.14 0.94 -10.49
CA LEU A 11 -2.47 2.08 -11.35
C LEU A 11 -3.79 2.73 -10.92
N ARG A 12 -4.80 1.94 -10.59
CA ARG A 12 -6.09 2.44 -10.08
C ARG A 12 -5.91 3.25 -8.80
N LEU A 13 -5.13 2.75 -7.84
CA LEU A 13 -4.85 3.46 -6.58
C LEU A 13 -4.13 4.79 -6.83
N GLN A 14 -3.16 4.82 -7.76
CA GLN A 14 -2.49 6.05 -8.16
C GLN A 14 -3.47 7.08 -8.75
N GLN A 15 -4.34 6.64 -9.66
CA GLN A 15 -5.36 7.52 -10.26
C GLN A 15 -6.33 8.08 -9.22
N LEU A 16 -6.71 7.27 -8.22
CA LEU A 16 -7.55 7.72 -7.11
C LEU A 16 -6.83 8.77 -6.25
N GLU A 17 -5.55 8.54 -5.96
CA GLU A 17 -4.73 9.51 -5.23
C GLU A 17 -4.68 10.86 -5.96
N ASP A 18 -4.38 10.83 -7.27
CA ASP A 18 -4.29 12.01 -8.11
C ASP A 18 -5.64 12.75 -8.18
N THR A 19 -6.74 12.00 -8.32
CA THR A 19 -8.10 12.55 -8.35
C THR A 19 -8.43 13.27 -7.03
N ILE A 20 -8.10 12.68 -5.89
CA ILE A 20 -8.34 13.30 -4.58
C ILE A 20 -7.50 14.56 -4.41
N ARG A 21 -6.22 14.52 -4.81
CA ARG A 21 -5.34 15.71 -4.76
C ARG A 21 -5.82 16.82 -5.69
N ALA A 22 -6.33 16.48 -6.87
CA ALA A 22 -6.90 17.44 -7.82
C ALA A 22 -8.22 18.07 -7.32
N SER A 23 -9.00 17.34 -6.51
CA SER A 23 -10.30 17.80 -6.01
C SER A 23 -10.22 18.94 -4.99
N GLY A 24 -9.03 19.23 -4.43
CA GLY A 24 -8.80 20.44 -3.65
C GLY A 24 -7.87 20.25 -2.45
N ARG A 25 -7.90 21.22 -1.53
CA ARG A 25 -7.01 21.27 -0.36
C ARG A 25 -7.16 20.02 0.52
N VAL A 26 -6.03 19.43 0.89
CA VAL A 26 -5.93 18.32 1.86
C VAL A 26 -5.54 18.89 3.23
N ALA A 27 -6.17 18.39 4.31
CA ALA A 27 -5.84 18.80 5.67
C ALA A 27 -4.49 18.22 6.13
N LEU A 28 -3.85 18.90 7.08
CA LEU A 28 -2.62 18.42 7.72
C LEU A 28 -2.88 17.21 8.65
N ALA A 29 -1.85 16.42 8.95
CA ALA A 29 -1.96 15.19 9.76
C ALA A 29 -2.52 15.42 11.17
N LYS A 30 -2.18 16.55 11.82
CA LYS A 30 -2.60 16.89 13.17
C LYS A 30 -3.65 18.02 13.22
N CYS A 31 -4.67 17.87 12.39
CA CYS A 31 -5.74 18.83 12.24
C CYS A 31 -7.10 18.14 12.39
N TRP A 32 -7.99 18.68 13.22
CA TRP A 32 -9.33 18.14 13.47
C TRP A 32 -10.34 19.24 13.81
N LEU A 33 -11.62 18.91 13.70
CA LEU A 33 -12.73 19.80 14.05
C LEU A 33 -13.23 19.48 15.45
N THR A 34 -13.60 20.50 16.21
CA THR A 34 -14.21 20.36 17.52
C THR A 34 -15.36 21.34 17.69
N GLU A 35 -16.35 20.98 18.49
CA GLU A 35 -17.44 21.87 18.85
C GLU A 35 -17.07 22.68 20.10
N SER A 36 -17.54 23.92 20.13
CA SER A 36 -17.40 24.82 21.26
C SER A 36 -18.76 25.45 21.52
N HIS A 37 -19.17 25.49 22.78
CA HIS A 37 -20.44 26.06 23.18
C HIS A 37 -20.19 27.36 23.94
N GLU A 38 -20.89 28.42 23.54
CA GLU A 38 -20.86 29.71 24.21
C GLU A 38 -22.28 30.06 24.67
N THR A 39 -22.45 30.26 25.98
CA THR A 39 -23.74 30.65 26.55
C THR A 39 -23.77 32.16 26.77
N LYS A 40 -24.75 32.84 26.15
CA LYS A 40 -24.98 34.28 26.30
C LYS A 40 -26.47 34.56 26.41
N ASN A 41 -26.88 35.34 27.41
CA ASN A 41 -28.28 35.71 27.66
C ASN A 41 -29.23 34.50 27.68
N PHE A 42 -28.87 33.44 28.45
CA PHE A 42 -29.63 32.19 28.56
C PHE A 42 -29.80 31.40 27.24
N LYS A 43 -29.09 31.77 26.17
CA LYS A 43 -29.02 31.02 24.92
C LYS A 43 -27.64 30.41 24.73
N THR A 44 -27.60 29.13 24.38
CA THR A 44 -26.36 28.42 24.05
C THR A 44 -26.14 28.44 22.55
N TYR A 45 -24.96 28.88 22.13
CA TYR A 45 -24.55 28.91 20.73
C TYR A 45 -23.44 27.89 20.50
N THR A 46 -23.61 27.05 19.49
CA THR A 46 -22.57 26.09 19.07
C THR A 46 -21.75 26.67 17.92
N TYR A 47 -20.44 26.55 18.05
CA TYR A 47 -19.46 26.93 17.05
C TYR A 47 -18.51 25.78 16.77
N ILE A 48 -17.99 25.71 15.55
CA ILE A 48 -16.94 24.79 15.17
C ILE A 48 -15.60 25.49 15.28
N ARG A 49 -14.61 24.82 15.85
CA ARG A 49 -13.22 25.28 15.88
C ARG A 49 -12.34 24.29 15.13
N LEU A 50 -11.37 24.81 14.39
CA LEU A 50 -10.34 24.03 13.75
C LEU A 50 -9.16 23.90 14.69
N VAL A 51 -8.95 22.71 15.23
CA VAL A 51 -7.79 22.45 16.08
C VAL A 51 -6.63 22.01 15.21
N THR A 52 -5.50 22.68 15.34
CA THR A 52 -4.25 22.33 14.65
C THR A 52 -3.12 22.29 15.65
N GLU A 53 -2.46 21.13 15.74
CA GLU A 53 -1.27 20.92 16.57
C GLU A 53 0.00 21.10 15.73
N LYS A 54 0.90 21.95 16.19
CA LYS A 54 2.21 22.19 15.57
C LYS A 54 3.24 21.17 16.09
N GLU A 55 4.37 21.06 15.39
CA GLU A 55 5.46 20.15 15.77
C GLU A 55 6.02 20.40 17.17
N ASN A 56 5.96 21.63 17.66
CA ASN A 56 6.38 22.01 19.02
C ASN A 56 5.32 21.70 20.11
N GLY A 57 4.28 20.94 19.80
CA GLY A 57 3.18 20.60 20.71
C GLY A 57 2.21 21.75 21.00
N LYS A 58 2.40 22.94 20.39
CA LYS A 58 1.46 24.06 20.56
C LYS A 58 0.22 23.85 19.69
N THR A 59 -0.94 24.04 20.30
CA THR A 59 -2.24 23.91 19.63
C THR A 59 -2.86 25.27 19.35
N THR A 60 -3.44 25.42 18.17
CA THR A 60 -4.25 26.59 17.80
C THR A 60 -5.67 26.15 17.49
N SER A 61 -6.67 26.96 17.86
CA SER A 61 -8.09 26.64 17.70
C SER A 61 -8.94 27.81 17.17
N PRO A 62 -8.67 28.34 15.95
CA PRO A 62 -9.53 29.37 15.35
C PRO A 62 -10.97 28.89 15.19
N SER A 63 -11.93 29.78 15.44
CA SER A 63 -13.35 29.53 15.16
C SER A 63 -13.62 29.56 13.65
N LEU A 64 -14.35 28.57 13.16
CA LEU A 64 -14.85 28.48 11.78
C LEU A 64 -16.30 28.98 11.65
N GLY A 65 -16.88 29.48 12.74
CA GLY A 65 -18.27 29.90 12.81
C GLY A 65 -19.21 28.75 13.21
N ARG A 66 -20.48 28.85 12.82
CA ARG A 66 -21.51 27.88 13.20
C ARG A 66 -21.37 26.55 12.45
N PRO A 67 -21.88 25.44 13.01
CA PRO A 67 -22.02 24.19 12.28
C PRO A 67 -22.70 24.41 10.93
N GLY A 68 -22.12 23.80 9.89
CA GLY A 68 -22.61 23.87 8.52
C GLY A 68 -22.23 25.13 7.73
N SER A 69 -21.45 26.05 8.30
CA SER A 69 -20.90 27.21 7.56
C SER A 69 -20.03 26.77 6.37
N SER A 70 -19.79 27.66 5.40
CA SER A 70 -18.92 27.36 4.24
C SER A 70 -17.54 26.88 4.70
N ARG A 71 -16.92 27.61 5.65
CA ARG A 71 -15.61 27.24 6.20
C ARG A 71 -15.63 25.90 6.92
N HIS A 72 -16.73 25.57 7.63
CA HIS A 72 -16.88 24.26 8.25
C HIS A 72 -16.89 23.14 7.19
N ARG A 73 -17.72 23.28 6.14
CA ARG A 73 -17.83 22.28 5.07
C ARG A 73 -16.53 22.12 4.29
N GLU A 74 -15.86 23.23 4.00
CA GLU A 74 -14.55 23.22 3.33
C GLU A 74 -13.50 22.43 4.13
N TRP A 75 -13.44 22.64 5.45
CA TRP A 75 -12.52 21.92 6.32
C TRP A 75 -12.93 20.46 6.54
N GLN A 76 -14.22 20.16 6.65
CA GLN A 76 -14.70 18.78 6.65
C GLN A 76 -14.25 18.04 5.38
N ALA A 77 -14.42 18.65 4.21
CA ALA A 77 -13.98 18.06 2.95
C ALA A 77 -12.45 17.90 2.90
N ALA A 78 -11.68 18.86 3.41
CA ALA A 78 -10.22 18.76 3.46
C ALA A 78 -9.72 17.62 4.36
N ILE A 79 -10.39 17.40 5.50
CA ILE A 79 -10.09 16.30 6.42
C ILE A 79 -10.47 14.96 5.81
N ALA A 80 -11.65 14.86 5.20
CA ALA A 80 -12.10 13.65 4.50
C ALA A 80 -11.13 13.25 3.37
N ARG A 81 -10.63 14.23 2.59
CA ARG A 81 -9.61 13.97 1.56
C ARG A 81 -8.31 13.43 2.15
N ARG A 82 -7.85 13.98 3.28
CA ARG A 82 -6.66 13.46 3.98
C ARG A 82 -6.85 12.02 4.41
N GLU A 83 -8.01 11.71 4.97
CA GLU A 83 -8.34 10.35 5.43
C GLU A 83 -8.41 9.36 4.28
N ALA A 84 -9.03 9.74 3.16
CA ALA A 84 -9.05 8.93 1.95
C ALA A 84 -7.64 8.69 1.38
N LEU A 85 -6.77 9.71 1.40
CA LEU A 85 -5.37 9.55 0.98
C LEU A 85 -4.58 8.61 1.90
N ASN A 86 -4.82 8.68 3.22
CA ASN A 86 -4.19 7.76 4.17
C ASN A 86 -4.64 6.31 3.93
N GLU A 87 -5.92 6.10 3.62
CA GLU A 87 -6.44 4.78 3.28
C GLU A 87 -5.83 4.24 1.99
N ILE A 88 -5.73 5.06 0.94
CA ILE A 88 -5.06 4.70 -0.31
C ILE A 88 -3.60 4.35 -0.07
N ALA A 89 -2.88 5.14 0.74
CA ALA A 89 -1.48 4.86 1.07
C ALA A 89 -1.31 3.51 1.78
N LEU A 90 -2.24 3.17 2.69
CA LEU A 90 -2.25 1.87 3.36
C LEU A 90 -2.49 0.73 2.37
N GLN A 91 -3.49 0.88 1.50
CA GLN A 91 -3.81 -0.11 0.46
C GLN A 91 -2.63 -0.32 -0.51
N ALA A 92 -1.98 0.77 -0.92
CA ALA A 92 -0.80 0.72 -1.78
C ALA A 92 0.38 -0.01 -1.11
N ALA A 93 0.62 0.24 0.19
CA ALA A 93 1.66 -0.47 0.94
C ALA A 93 1.38 -1.97 1.04
N MET A 94 0.12 -2.36 1.30
CA MET A 94 -0.29 -3.77 1.32
C MET A 94 -0.12 -4.43 -0.05
N LEU A 95 -0.49 -3.74 -1.13
CA LEU A 95 -0.35 -4.23 -2.49
C LEU A 95 1.13 -4.43 -2.88
N GLN A 96 2.00 -3.48 -2.54
CA GLN A 96 3.44 -3.61 -2.77
C GLN A 96 4.02 -4.82 -2.06
N GLU A 97 3.62 -5.06 -0.81
CA GLU A 97 4.07 -6.24 -0.06
C GLU A 97 3.56 -7.55 -0.69
N LEU A 98 2.33 -7.58 -1.22
CA LEU A 98 1.80 -8.74 -1.96
C LEU A 98 2.60 -9.00 -3.24
N MET A 99 2.89 -7.96 -4.02
CA MET A 99 3.71 -8.06 -5.24
C MET A 99 5.10 -8.62 -4.90
N ARG A 100 5.74 -8.08 -3.86
CA ARG A 100 7.06 -8.55 -3.39
C ARG A 100 7.05 -10.04 -2.99
N ARG A 101 6.02 -10.49 -2.26
CA ARG A 101 5.88 -11.91 -1.88
C ARG A 101 5.72 -12.81 -3.10
N GLN A 102 5.00 -12.35 -4.12
CA GLN A 102 4.77 -13.10 -5.35
C GLN A 102 6.04 -13.23 -6.19
N GLU A 103 6.82 -12.16 -6.32
CA GLU A 103 8.13 -12.17 -6.97
C GLU A 103 9.09 -13.15 -6.29
N ASN A 104 9.16 -13.13 -4.95
CA ASN A 104 9.99 -14.06 -4.19
C ASN A 104 9.57 -15.53 -4.42
N LYS A 105 8.26 -15.81 -4.44
CA LYS A 105 7.75 -17.16 -4.70
C LYS A 105 8.10 -17.63 -6.11
N GLN A 106 7.97 -16.76 -7.12
CA GLN A 106 8.31 -17.09 -8.49
C GLN A 106 9.82 -17.40 -8.62
N GLY A 107 10.68 -16.59 -8.00
CA GLY A 107 12.12 -16.83 -8.00
C GLY A 107 12.52 -18.17 -7.35
N LEU A 108 11.80 -18.62 -6.33
CA LEU A 108 12.00 -19.96 -5.73
C LEU A 108 11.58 -21.08 -6.68
N ILE A 109 10.45 -20.92 -7.40
CA ILE A 109 9.98 -21.89 -8.39
C ILE A 109 10.97 -22.01 -9.54
N ASP A 110 11.42 -20.87 -10.07
CA ASP A 110 12.37 -20.83 -11.19
C ASP A 110 13.70 -21.50 -10.80
N LYS A 111 14.18 -21.27 -9.58
CA LYS A 111 15.37 -21.94 -9.05
C LYS A 111 15.18 -23.45 -8.89
N ALA A 112 14.01 -23.90 -8.43
CA ALA A 112 13.71 -25.32 -8.29
C ALA A 112 13.63 -26.02 -9.67
N LEU A 113 13.05 -25.37 -10.67
CA LEU A 113 13.00 -25.87 -12.05
C LEU A 113 14.41 -25.97 -12.66
N GLN A 114 15.26 -24.97 -12.45
CA GLN A 114 16.66 -25.02 -12.90
C GLN A 114 17.44 -26.18 -12.26
N LEU A 115 17.29 -26.38 -10.95
CA LEU A 115 17.94 -27.49 -10.24
C LEU A 115 17.44 -28.85 -10.76
N GLY A 116 16.14 -29.01 -10.98
CA GLY A 116 15.56 -30.21 -11.56
C GLY A 116 16.06 -30.51 -12.99
N SER A 117 16.26 -29.48 -13.82
CA SER A 117 16.87 -29.61 -15.15
C SER A 117 18.35 -30.02 -15.09
N ILE A 118 19.11 -29.50 -14.13
CA ILE A 118 20.52 -29.87 -13.93
C ILE A 118 20.64 -31.33 -13.47
N GLU A 119 19.79 -31.79 -12.54
CA GLU A 119 19.79 -33.17 -12.06
C GLU A 119 19.40 -34.18 -13.14
N SER A 120 18.42 -33.85 -13.99
CA SER A 120 18.02 -34.72 -15.10
C SER A 120 19.08 -34.77 -16.20
N SER A 121 19.76 -33.66 -16.50
CA SER A 121 20.89 -33.64 -17.45
C SER A 121 22.13 -34.39 -16.94
N THR A 122 22.40 -34.34 -15.63
CA THR A 122 23.52 -35.07 -14.99
C THR A 122 23.26 -36.58 -14.93
N ARG A 123 21.99 -37.00 -14.81
CA ARG A 123 21.59 -38.41 -14.80
C ARG A 123 21.66 -39.06 -16.18
N GLN A 124 21.32 -38.33 -17.25
CA GLN A 124 21.47 -38.81 -18.63
C GLN A 124 22.93 -39.01 -19.05
N GLN A 125 23.86 -38.15 -18.59
CA GLN A 125 25.29 -38.34 -18.88
C GLN A 125 25.93 -39.53 -18.14
N ARG A 126 25.35 -39.97 -17.01
CA ARG A 126 25.82 -41.19 -16.32
C ARG A 126 25.27 -42.48 -16.92
N SER A 127 24.13 -42.45 -17.62
CA SER A 127 23.57 -43.65 -18.27
C SER A 127 24.20 -43.98 -19.62
N GLU A 128 24.88 -43.03 -20.28
CA GLU A 128 25.57 -43.25 -21.56
C GLU A 128 27.06 -43.64 -21.40
N GLY A 129 27.59 -43.62 -20.16
CA GLY A 129 29.00 -43.93 -19.87
C GLY A 129 29.30 -45.37 -19.44
N ASP A 130 28.33 -46.29 -19.46
CA ASP A 130 28.47 -47.65 -18.87
C ASP A 130 28.09 -48.78 -19.83
N VAL A 131 28.52 -48.64 -21.10
CA VAL A 131 28.48 -49.72 -22.10
C VAL A 131 29.87 -49.79 -22.74
N CYS A 132 30.44 -51.01 -22.76
CA CYS A 132 31.83 -51.43 -23.08
C CYS A 132 32.69 -51.49 -21.79
N ASP A 133 32.95 -52.65 -21.19
CA ASP A 133 33.47 -53.87 -21.81
C ASP A 133 32.85 -55.14 -21.20
N ARG A 134 32.30 -55.99 -22.07
CA ARG A 134 32.14 -57.42 -21.78
C ARG A 134 32.97 -58.23 -22.76
N ASP A 135 33.60 -59.24 -22.18
CA ASP A 135 34.12 -60.47 -22.76
C ASP A 135 35.44 -60.39 -23.55
N THR A 136 36.51 -60.94 -22.99
CA THR A 136 36.95 -62.30 -23.39
C THR A 136 37.82 -62.94 -22.29
N THR A 137 37.47 -64.19 -22.00
CA THR A 137 37.90 -65.18 -21.00
C THR A 137 39.41 -65.54 -21.07
N PRO A 138 39.99 -66.12 -19.99
CA PRO A 138 41.41 -66.45 -19.88
C PRO A 138 41.72 -67.85 -20.43
N ASP A 139 42.96 -68.12 -20.83
CA ASP A 139 43.55 -69.46 -20.68
C ASP A 139 45.08 -69.51 -20.95
N ILE A 140 45.77 -70.16 -20.00
CA ILE A 140 47.10 -70.81 -19.96
C ILE A 140 48.36 -69.94 -20.10
#